data_AF-A0A0R3X2N2-F1
#
_entry.id   AF-A0A0R3X2N2-F1
#
_cell.length_a   1.000
_cell.length_b   1.000
_cell.length_c   1.000
_cell.angle_alpha   90.00
_cell.angle_beta   90.00
_cell.angle_gamma   90.00
#
_symmetry.space_group_name_H-M   'P 1'
#
loop_
_entity.id
_entity.type
_entity.pdbx_description
1 polymer ?
#
loop_
_entity_poly.entity_id
_entity_poly.type
_entity_poly.pdbx_seq_one_letter_code
_entity_poly.pdbx_strand_id
1 'polypeptide(L)'
;MIYMDRVGPGVIGDRNIFQYPKCHCNDGLLHRAFSLFIFRESPSIPGSLELLLQQRSASKLTFPLLWTNSCCSHPCANYDGETEETSALGVRRAARRKAQQELGIDITRCLAVEDIFFLTRLIYSAANEPKDNRWCEREVDYLLVSVLPPNLSLCLHMAPNVDEVAATAWSDLVSLESLVKKNSHCYTPWFRKIEMTLGGSGTPTRRGASLIGSSSSVDDGTNQNSNEPDLLNELYTRLEHIQPTIPDRVSTLLLESAGVRLEAGEGDVRLARLVGLAAEKFLSDILSDTMVHWKLSNAQNTGLLSKAGTPAPKDGVNALAPPEDTKPQVQSKASTSGKAEKRITLTVEDLLAALRDRGIHVARPPYYV
;
A
#
# COMPACT_ATOMS: atom_id res chain seq x y z
N MET A 1 7.61 -10.98 35.57
CA MET A 1 8.99 -10.91 35.02
C MET A 1 8.82 -11.03 33.52
N ILE A 2 8.79 -9.89 32.80
CA ILE A 2 8.27 -9.80 31.43
C ILE A 2 9.42 -10.05 30.45
N TYR A 3 9.21 -10.97 29.51
CA TYR A 3 10.14 -11.24 28.42
C TYR A 3 10.12 -10.06 27.44
N MET A 4 11.03 -9.10 27.62
CA MET A 4 11.61 -8.44 26.46
C MET A 4 12.50 -9.47 25.76
N ASP A 5 12.42 -9.56 24.43
CA ASP A 5 13.17 -10.48 23.58
C ASP A 5 14.54 -10.82 24.21
N ARG A 6 14.64 -11.98 24.87
CA ARG A 6 15.94 -12.50 25.27
C ARG A 6 16.58 -13.02 24.00
N VAL A 7 17.33 -12.14 23.35
CA VAL A 7 18.41 -12.51 22.44
C VAL A 7 19.27 -13.54 23.20
N GLY A 8 19.46 -14.72 22.61
CA GLY A 8 20.35 -15.73 23.17
C GLY A 8 21.77 -15.18 23.37
N PRO A 9 22.61 -15.82 24.21
CA PRO A 9 23.92 -15.27 24.56
C PRO A 9 24.88 -15.41 23.37
N GLY A 10 24.85 -14.41 22.49
CA GLY A 10 25.76 -14.23 21.37
C GLY A 10 26.22 -12.79 21.35
N VAL A 11 27.52 -12.60 21.61
CA VAL A 11 28.19 -11.31 21.77
C VAL A 11 28.12 -10.48 20.47
N ILE A 12 27.24 -9.46 20.39
CA ILE A 12 27.31 -8.37 19.40
C ILE A 12 26.78 -7.07 20.04
N GLY A 13 27.55 -5.99 19.96
CA GLY A 13 27.45 -4.79 20.81
C GLY A 13 26.20 -3.91 20.68
N ASP A 14 25.61 -3.58 21.84
CA ASP A 14 25.17 -2.28 22.38
C ASP A 14 24.48 -1.18 21.52
N ARG A 15 24.07 -1.40 20.26
CA ARG A 15 23.40 -0.32 19.49
C ARG A 15 21.89 -0.46 19.25
N ASN A 16 21.27 -1.63 19.41
CA ASN A 16 19.87 -1.83 18.98
C ASN A 16 18.89 -2.30 20.08
N ILE A 17 19.29 -2.37 21.35
CA ILE A 17 18.47 -2.98 22.43
C ILE A 17 17.39 -2.02 22.99
N PHE A 18 17.37 -0.73 22.62
CA PHE A 18 16.52 0.30 23.26
C PHE A 18 15.50 1.00 22.35
N GLN A 19 15.17 0.47 21.17
CA GLN A 19 14.37 1.21 20.18
C GLN A 19 12.86 1.12 20.42
N TYR A 20 12.34 -0.04 20.87
CA TYR A 20 10.92 -0.25 21.12
C TYR A 20 10.31 0.74 22.15
N PRO A 21 10.92 0.97 23.34
CA PRO A 21 10.38 1.94 24.29
C PRO A 21 10.38 3.36 23.71
N LYS A 22 11.36 3.73 22.88
CA LYS A 22 11.44 5.09 22.33
C LYS A 22 10.38 5.37 21.27
N CYS A 23 10.00 4.37 20.47
CA CYS A 23 9.00 4.52 19.42
C CYS A 23 7.58 4.70 19.96
N HIS A 24 7.28 4.10 21.11
CA HIS A 24 5.93 4.12 21.71
C HIS A 24 5.80 5.01 22.94
N CYS A 25 6.88 5.60 23.47
CA CYS A 25 6.80 6.49 24.64
C CYS A 25 6.40 7.93 24.27
N ASN A 26 5.61 8.57 25.14
CA ASN A 26 5.12 9.94 25.01
C ASN A 26 4.36 10.18 23.69
N ASP A 27 4.86 11.06 22.81
CA ASP A 27 4.27 11.35 21.49
C ASP A 27 4.73 10.38 20.39
N GLY A 28 5.68 9.49 20.70
CA GLY A 28 6.18 8.46 19.80
C GLY A 28 6.96 8.98 18.59
N LEU A 29 7.88 8.14 18.11
CA LEU A 29 8.57 8.37 16.85
C LEU A 29 7.82 7.65 15.73
N LEU A 30 7.72 8.28 14.56
CA LEU A 30 7.10 7.64 13.40
C LEU A 30 7.92 6.39 13.02
N HIS A 31 7.29 5.22 13.02
CA HIS A 31 7.97 3.95 12.76
C HIS A 31 7.15 3.02 11.87
N ARG A 32 7.80 2.02 11.27
CA ARG A 32 7.17 1.07 10.36
C ARG A 32 6.40 0.01 11.16
N ALA A 33 5.17 -0.27 10.75
CA ALA A 33 4.33 -1.31 11.35
C ALA A 33 3.60 -2.12 10.27
N PHE A 34 2.91 -3.17 10.68
CA PHE A 34 1.95 -3.88 9.83
C PHE A 34 0.67 -4.25 10.60
N SER A 35 -0.43 -4.32 9.86
CA SER A 35 -1.72 -4.86 10.28
C SER A 35 -2.12 -5.99 9.34
N LEU A 36 -2.10 -7.21 9.84
CA LEU A 36 -2.48 -8.43 9.13
C LEU A 36 -3.95 -8.78 9.36
N PHE A 37 -4.67 -9.04 8.27
CA PHE A 37 -6.04 -9.53 8.25
C PHE A 37 -6.07 -10.93 7.64
N ILE A 38 -6.41 -11.93 8.45
CA ILE A 38 -6.48 -13.34 8.07
C ILE A 38 -7.94 -13.71 7.93
N PHE A 39 -8.31 -14.16 6.74
CA PHE A 39 -9.65 -14.62 6.40
C PHE A 39 -9.68 -16.14 6.28
N ARG A 40 -10.85 -16.72 6.56
CA ARG A 40 -11.18 -18.09 6.17
C ARG A 40 -12.54 -18.12 5.48
N GLU A 41 -12.80 -19.17 4.71
CA GLU A 41 -14.16 -19.45 4.26
C GLU A 41 -15.03 -19.84 5.47
N SER A 42 -16.23 -19.25 5.56
CA SER A 42 -17.14 -19.55 6.66
C SER A 42 -17.57 -21.02 6.60
N PRO A 43 -17.42 -21.77 7.70
CA PRO A 43 -17.99 -23.12 7.81
C PRO A 43 -19.52 -23.14 7.71
N SER A 44 -20.16 -22.02 8.06
CA SER A 44 -21.62 -21.92 8.21
C SER A 44 -22.29 -21.43 6.93
N ILE A 45 -21.62 -20.58 6.16
CA ILE A 45 -22.19 -19.94 4.97
C ILE A 45 -21.20 -20.10 3.79
N PRO A 46 -21.43 -21.07 2.88
CA PRO A 46 -20.55 -21.31 1.73
C PRO A 46 -20.36 -20.06 0.87
N GLY A 47 -19.13 -19.82 0.41
CA GLY A 47 -18.79 -18.65 -0.40
C GLY A 47 -18.71 -17.31 0.35
N SER A 48 -18.85 -17.32 1.68
CA SER A 48 -18.62 -16.14 2.53
C SER A 48 -17.30 -16.25 3.31
N LEU A 49 -16.76 -15.11 3.75
CA LEU A 49 -15.52 -15.04 4.50
C LEU A 49 -15.75 -14.57 5.94
N GLU A 50 -15.01 -15.18 6.87
CA GLU A 50 -14.88 -14.74 8.26
C GLU A 50 -13.48 -14.18 8.48
N LEU A 51 -13.38 -13.08 9.22
CA LEU A 51 -12.13 -12.46 9.66
C LEU A 51 -11.74 -12.98 11.04
N LEU A 52 -10.47 -13.34 11.22
CA LEU A 52 -9.91 -13.64 12.53
C LEU A 52 -9.62 -12.34 13.28
N LEU A 53 -10.20 -12.22 14.48
CA LEU A 53 -9.95 -11.15 15.43
C LEU A 53 -9.15 -11.67 16.61
N GLN A 54 -8.28 -10.83 17.17
CA GLN A 54 -7.65 -11.09 18.46
C GLN A 54 -8.10 -10.05 19.49
N GLN A 55 -8.27 -10.48 20.74
CA GLN A 55 -8.29 -9.60 21.90
C GLN A 55 -6.88 -9.55 22.48
N ARG A 56 -6.34 -8.35 22.62
CA ARG A 56 -5.01 -8.12 23.20
C ARG A 56 -4.96 -8.60 24.65
N SER A 57 -3.86 -9.20 25.08
CA SER A 57 -3.69 -9.61 26.49
C SER A 57 -3.67 -8.40 27.43
N ALA A 58 -3.89 -8.66 28.72
CA ALA A 58 -3.78 -7.63 29.76
C ALA A 58 -2.33 -7.15 29.98
N SER A 59 -1.34 -7.93 29.55
CA SER A 59 0.09 -7.63 29.68
C SER A 59 0.65 -6.74 28.57
N LYS A 60 -0.11 -6.46 27.49
CA LYS A 60 0.33 -5.52 26.45
C LYS A 60 0.51 -4.12 27.03
N LEU A 61 1.61 -3.47 26.66
CA LEU A 61 1.91 -2.10 27.06
C LEU A 61 0.92 -1.10 26.45
N THR A 62 0.62 -1.27 25.16
CA THR A 62 -0.35 -0.45 24.42
C THR A 62 -1.67 -1.22 24.24
N PHE A 63 -2.78 -0.54 24.46
CA PHE A 63 -4.15 -1.00 24.20
C PHE A 63 -4.47 -2.39 24.78
N PRO A 64 -4.22 -2.65 26.07
CA PRO A 64 -4.53 -3.95 26.68
C PRO A 64 -6.04 -4.22 26.60
N LEU A 65 -6.41 -5.50 26.43
CA LEU A 65 -7.79 -5.99 26.40
C LEU A 65 -8.70 -5.48 25.26
N LEU A 66 -8.21 -4.61 24.37
CA LEU A 66 -8.95 -4.20 23.19
C LEU A 66 -8.92 -5.29 22.10
N TRP A 67 -10.04 -5.43 21.39
CA TRP A 67 -10.17 -6.24 20.20
C TRP A 67 -9.56 -5.54 18.98
N THR A 68 -8.93 -6.31 18.10
CA THR A 68 -8.28 -5.81 16.88
C THR A 68 -8.32 -6.85 15.77
N ASN A 69 -7.81 -6.50 14.58
CA ASN A 69 -7.56 -7.44 13.48
C ASN A 69 -6.61 -8.57 13.88
N SER A 70 -6.34 -9.49 12.95
CA SER A 70 -5.72 -10.78 13.25
C SER A 70 -4.35 -10.71 13.91
N CYS A 71 -3.45 -9.81 13.46
CA CYS A 71 -2.14 -9.61 14.08
C CYS A 71 -1.58 -8.21 13.72
N CYS A 72 -1.05 -7.48 14.70
CA CYS A 72 -0.39 -6.18 14.50
C CYS A 72 0.96 -6.17 15.22
N SER A 73 2.01 -5.76 14.52
CA SER A 73 3.36 -5.63 15.09
C SER A 73 4.28 -4.88 14.13
N HIS A 74 5.56 -4.88 14.43
CA HIS A 74 6.61 -4.22 13.67
C HIS A 74 7.53 -5.24 12.97
N PRO A 75 8.03 -4.94 11.76
CA PRO A 75 9.26 -5.56 11.27
C PRO A 75 10.43 -5.17 12.17
N CYS A 76 11.42 -6.04 12.30
CA CYS A 76 12.54 -5.83 13.21
C CYS A 76 13.86 -6.02 12.48
N ALA A 77 14.75 -5.02 12.57
CA ALA A 77 16.06 -5.04 11.92
C ALA A 77 16.98 -6.20 12.37
N ASN A 78 16.70 -6.80 13.53
CA ASN A 78 17.46 -7.94 14.05
C ASN A 78 17.02 -9.28 13.44
N TYR A 79 15.95 -9.31 12.65
CA TYR A 79 15.50 -10.50 11.92
C TYR A 79 15.86 -10.39 10.46
N ASP A 80 16.56 -11.41 9.95
CA ASP A 80 17.06 -11.41 8.59
C ASP A 80 15.93 -11.28 7.56
N GLY A 81 16.16 -10.42 6.58
CA GLY A 81 15.20 -10.14 5.53
C GLY A 81 13.97 -9.31 5.92
N GLU A 82 13.76 -8.90 7.18
CA GLU A 82 12.60 -8.06 7.58
C GLU A 82 12.77 -6.57 7.23
N THR A 83 13.99 -6.16 6.87
CA THR A 83 14.30 -4.81 6.38
C THR A 83 14.08 -4.66 4.87
N GLU A 84 13.82 -5.76 4.15
CA GLU A 84 13.67 -5.77 2.69
C GLU A 84 12.39 -5.05 2.23
N GLU A 85 12.55 -3.92 1.54
CA GLU A 85 11.41 -3.10 1.11
C GLU A 85 10.76 -3.59 -0.18
N THR A 86 11.52 -4.31 -1.03
CA THR A 86 11.06 -4.78 -2.34
C THR A 86 9.78 -5.59 -2.17
N SER A 87 8.71 -5.18 -2.85
CA SER A 87 7.40 -5.84 -2.80
C SER A 87 6.86 -6.07 -1.38
N ALA A 88 7.21 -5.18 -0.44
CA ALA A 88 6.87 -5.27 0.98
C ALA A 88 7.30 -6.61 1.62
N LEU A 89 8.37 -7.24 1.11
CA LEU A 89 8.76 -8.59 1.52
C LEU A 89 9.13 -8.69 3.01
N GLY A 90 9.84 -7.69 3.53
CA GLY A 90 10.27 -7.67 4.93
C GLY A 90 9.10 -7.61 5.93
N VAL A 91 8.11 -6.74 5.68
CA VAL A 91 6.90 -6.68 6.52
C VAL A 91 6.05 -7.94 6.40
N ARG A 92 5.99 -8.58 5.23
CA ARG A 92 5.29 -9.86 5.06
C ARG A 92 5.96 -10.98 5.85
N ARG A 93 7.31 -11.03 5.88
CA ARG A 93 8.08 -11.95 6.73
C ARG A 93 7.82 -11.69 8.22
N ALA A 94 7.83 -10.43 8.63
CA ALA A 94 7.51 -10.04 10.01
C ALA A 94 6.09 -10.47 10.42
N ALA A 95 5.10 -10.23 9.56
CA ALA A 95 3.72 -10.64 9.77
C ALA A 95 3.60 -12.16 9.92
N ARG A 96 4.28 -12.93 9.07
CA ARG A 96 4.32 -14.40 9.20
C ARG A 96 4.90 -14.82 10.55
N ARG A 97 6.07 -14.28 10.94
CA ARG A 97 6.72 -14.60 12.22
C ARG A 97 5.83 -14.28 13.41
N LYS A 98 5.22 -13.09 13.42
CA LYS A 98 4.38 -12.62 14.53
C LYS A 98 3.05 -13.35 14.60
N ALA A 99 2.45 -13.73 13.47
CA ALA A 99 1.27 -14.61 13.46
C ALA A 99 1.57 -15.98 14.11
N GLN A 100 2.76 -16.55 13.86
CA GLN A 100 3.19 -17.77 14.56
C GLN A 100 3.38 -17.52 16.06
N GLN A 101 4.06 -16.43 16.43
CA GLN A 101 4.38 -16.13 17.83
C GLN A 101 3.15 -15.80 18.69
N GLU A 102 2.20 -15.03 18.15
CA GLU A 102 1.03 -14.54 18.90
C GLU A 102 -0.15 -15.50 18.83
N LEU A 103 -0.45 -16.06 17.65
CA LEU A 103 -1.64 -16.89 17.43
C LEU A 103 -1.33 -18.39 17.41
N GLY A 104 -0.05 -18.78 17.31
CA GLY A 104 0.34 -20.18 17.17
C GLY A 104 -0.05 -20.80 15.82
N ILE A 105 -0.26 -19.98 14.79
CA ILE A 105 -0.61 -20.48 13.44
C ILE A 105 0.58 -21.25 12.85
N ASP A 106 0.33 -22.43 12.30
CA ASP A 106 1.33 -23.19 11.54
C ASP A 106 1.62 -22.48 10.20
N ILE A 107 2.65 -21.64 10.22
CA ILE A 107 3.09 -20.86 9.06
C ILE A 107 3.64 -21.71 7.92
N THR A 108 4.02 -22.98 8.17
CA THR A 108 4.55 -23.85 7.10
C THR A 108 3.44 -24.39 6.21
N ARG A 109 2.23 -24.52 6.77
CA ARG A 109 1.06 -25.07 6.08
C ARG A 109 0.02 -24.03 5.72
N CYS A 110 -0.15 -23.02 6.57
CA CYS A 110 -1.34 -22.17 6.53
C CYS A 110 -1.05 -20.73 6.09
N LEU A 111 0.21 -20.29 6.13
CA LEU A 111 0.55 -18.88 5.94
C LEU A 111 1.93 -18.70 5.28
N ALA A 112 2.06 -19.14 4.03
CA ALA A 112 3.27 -18.87 3.24
C ALA A 112 3.43 -17.35 3.03
N VAL A 113 4.67 -16.87 2.86
CA VAL A 113 4.90 -15.41 2.67
C VAL A 113 4.19 -14.93 1.42
N GLU A 114 4.20 -15.77 0.39
CA GLU A 114 3.60 -15.59 -0.93
C GLU A 114 2.08 -15.34 -0.84
N ASP A 115 1.42 -15.93 0.17
CA ASP A 115 -0.03 -15.83 0.42
C ASP A 115 -0.40 -14.64 1.33
N ILE A 116 0.58 -13.85 1.76
CA ILE A 116 0.36 -12.57 2.46
C ILE A 116 0.45 -11.45 1.43
N PHE A 117 -0.67 -10.84 1.09
CA PHE A 117 -0.77 -9.78 0.11
C PHE A 117 -0.66 -8.40 0.76
N PHE A 118 0.20 -7.56 0.21
CA PHE A 118 0.25 -6.15 0.56
C PHE A 118 -0.85 -5.38 -0.17
N LEU A 119 -1.69 -4.67 0.55
CA LEU A 119 -2.74 -3.82 -0.03
C LEU A 119 -2.29 -2.36 -0.15
N THR A 120 -2.01 -1.73 0.98
CA THR A 120 -1.70 -0.29 1.04
C THR A 120 -0.99 0.05 2.35
N ARG A 121 -0.64 1.32 2.52
CA ARG A 121 -0.11 1.88 3.77
C ARG A 121 -1.02 2.97 4.31
N LEU A 122 -1.17 3.02 5.62
CA LEU A 122 -1.82 4.11 6.33
C LEU A 122 -0.81 4.78 7.26
N ILE A 123 -0.89 6.10 7.40
CA ILE A 123 -0.15 6.81 8.43
C ILE A 123 -1.16 7.22 9.49
N TYR A 124 -0.92 6.82 10.74
CA TYR A 124 -1.80 7.19 11.84
C TYR A 124 -1.03 7.45 13.12
N SER A 125 -1.70 8.14 14.04
CA SER A 125 -1.25 8.23 15.43
C SER A 125 -2.46 8.06 16.36
N ALA A 126 -2.24 7.42 17.49
CA ALA A 126 -3.24 7.19 18.51
C ALA A 126 -2.59 7.21 19.91
N ALA A 127 -3.21 7.92 20.85
CA ALA A 127 -2.84 7.80 22.26
C ALA A 127 -3.31 6.45 22.82
N ASN A 128 -2.62 5.93 23.83
CA ASN A 128 -3.03 4.69 24.50
C ASN A 128 -4.47 4.76 25.01
N GLU A 129 -5.17 3.62 25.01
CA GLU A 129 -6.48 3.45 25.65
C GLU A 129 -6.40 2.29 26.65
N PRO A 130 -6.56 2.53 27.97
CA PRO A 130 -6.86 3.82 28.60
C PRO A 130 -5.71 4.84 28.50
N LYS A 131 -6.06 6.12 28.48
CA LYS A 131 -5.08 7.21 28.34
C LYS A 131 -4.22 7.32 29.60
N ASP A 132 -2.93 7.11 29.44
CA ASP A 132 -1.93 7.20 30.53
C ASP A 132 -0.82 8.23 30.27
N ASN A 133 -0.86 8.90 29.10
CA ASN A 133 0.17 9.84 28.60
C ASN A 133 1.59 9.26 28.56
N ARG A 134 1.74 7.94 28.63
CA ARG A 134 3.03 7.25 28.60
C ARG A 134 3.22 6.53 27.28
N TRP A 135 2.16 5.93 26.76
CA TRP A 135 2.25 5.12 25.56
C TRP A 135 1.39 5.69 24.42
N CYS A 136 1.84 5.46 23.19
CA CYS A 136 1.12 5.82 21.98
C CYS A 136 1.50 4.91 20.81
N GLU A 137 0.74 5.05 19.73
CA GLU A 137 1.13 4.61 18.40
C GLU A 137 1.33 5.78 17.47
N ARG A 138 2.34 5.66 16.61
CA ARG A 138 2.65 6.60 15.54
C ARG A 138 3.34 5.86 14.41
N GLU A 139 2.55 5.39 13.46
CA GLU A 139 2.97 4.34 12.56
C GLU A 139 2.76 4.69 11.09
N VAL A 140 3.68 4.19 10.26
CA VAL A 140 3.44 3.89 8.84
C VAL A 140 3.05 2.41 8.78
N ASP A 141 1.74 2.15 8.80
CA ASP A 141 1.17 0.83 8.94
C ASP A 141 0.91 0.19 7.57
N TYR A 142 1.50 -0.98 7.34
CA TYR A 142 1.32 -1.79 6.13
C TYR A 142 0.11 -2.71 6.30
N LEU A 143 -0.93 -2.49 5.50
CA LEU A 143 -2.12 -3.35 5.51
C LEU A 143 -1.84 -4.60 4.68
N LEU A 144 -1.87 -5.73 5.35
CA LEU A 144 -1.60 -7.05 4.81
C LEU A 144 -2.86 -7.93 4.90
N VAL A 145 -3.13 -8.70 3.86
CA VAL A 145 -4.27 -9.63 3.82
C VAL A 145 -3.80 -11.02 3.48
N SER A 146 -4.35 -12.03 4.13
CA SER A 146 -4.18 -13.42 3.73
C SER A 146 -5.51 -14.17 3.83
N VAL A 147 -5.77 -15.08 2.91
CA VAL A 147 -6.93 -15.97 2.94
C VAL A 147 -6.40 -17.39 3.15
N LEU A 148 -6.81 -18.01 4.24
CA LEU A 148 -6.39 -19.37 4.57
C LEU A 148 -6.92 -20.36 3.52
N PRO A 149 -6.15 -21.40 3.18
CA PRO A 149 -6.63 -22.42 2.26
C PRO A 149 -7.92 -23.10 2.79
N PRO A 150 -8.92 -23.37 1.94
CA PRO A 150 -10.21 -23.95 2.35
C PRO A 150 -10.05 -25.26 3.14
N ASN A 151 -9.14 -26.12 2.71
CA ASN A 151 -8.90 -27.45 3.27
C ASN A 151 -8.21 -27.43 4.65
N LEU A 152 -7.62 -26.29 5.03
CA LEU A 152 -6.85 -26.10 6.26
C LEU A 152 -7.58 -25.23 7.28
N SER A 153 -8.59 -24.46 6.84
CA SER A 153 -9.33 -23.51 7.68
C SER A 153 -10.14 -24.18 8.81
N LEU A 154 -10.65 -25.39 8.58
CA LEU A 154 -11.42 -26.17 9.57
C LEU A 154 -10.53 -26.94 10.55
N CYS A 155 -9.26 -27.17 10.20
CA CYS A 155 -8.28 -27.91 10.99
C CYS A 155 -7.17 -27.02 11.52
N LEU A 156 -7.34 -25.69 11.45
CA LEU A 156 -6.36 -24.73 11.92
C LEU A 156 -6.18 -24.88 13.43
N HIS A 157 -5.10 -25.53 13.84
CA HIS A 157 -4.69 -25.57 15.23
C HIS A 157 -4.04 -24.22 15.57
N MET A 158 -4.79 -23.36 16.24
CA MET A 158 -4.24 -22.16 16.87
C MET A 158 -3.87 -22.47 18.32
N ALA A 159 -2.71 -21.99 18.74
CA ALA A 159 -2.26 -22.04 20.12
C ALA A 159 -1.82 -20.62 20.54
N PRO A 160 -2.78 -19.70 20.79
CA PRO A 160 -2.46 -18.32 21.09
C PRO A 160 -1.58 -18.19 22.33
N ASN A 161 -0.57 -17.33 22.25
CA ASN A 161 0.27 -17.02 23.40
C ASN A 161 -0.52 -16.12 24.37
N VAL A 162 -0.78 -16.62 25.58
CA VAL A 162 -1.57 -15.93 26.61
C VAL A 162 -0.96 -14.59 27.06
N ASP A 163 0.35 -14.42 26.91
CA ASP A 163 1.03 -13.15 27.21
C ASP A 163 0.77 -12.07 26.14
N GLU A 164 0.25 -12.46 24.97
CA GLU A 164 0.02 -11.57 23.82
C GLU A 164 -1.47 -11.45 23.46
N VAL A 165 -2.21 -12.55 23.57
CA VAL A 165 -3.60 -12.71 23.12
C VAL A 165 -4.45 -13.27 24.27
N ALA A 166 -5.47 -12.50 24.69
CA ALA A 166 -6.44 -12.93 25.68
C ALA A 166 -7.53 -13.84 25.09
N ALA A 167 -7.95 -13.56 23.86
CA ALA A 167 -9.01 -14.30 23.18
C ALA A 167 -8.90 -14.15 21.67
N THR A 168 -9.54 -15.06 20.93
CA THR A 168 -9.67 -14.98 19.46
C THR A 168 -11.13 -15.21 19.07
N ALA A 169 -11.57 -14.58 17.99
CA ALA A 169 -12.91 -14.79 17.44
C ALA A 169 -12.88 -14.77 15.91
N TRP A 170 -13.75 -15.57 15.29
CA TRP A 170 -14.04 -15.46 13.87
C TRP A 170 -15.33 -14.67 13.71
N SER A 171 -15.31 -13.63 12.90
CA SER A 171 -16.46 -12.75 12.68
C SER A 171 -16.75 -12.63 11.19
N ASP A 172 -18.02 -12.75 10.80
CA ASP A 172 -18.43 -12.40 9.45
C ASP A 172 -18.32 -10.89 9.23
N LEU A 173 -17.99 -10.48 8.01
CA LEU A 173 -17.76 -9.08 7.67
C LEU A 173 -19.01 -8.21 7.77
N VAL A 174 -20.19 -8.78 7.53
CA VAL A 174 -21.46 -8.03 7.50
C VAL A 174 -21.86 -7.61 8.92
N SER A 175 -21.75 -8.52 9.88
CA SER A 175 -22.08 -8.24 11.28
C SER A 175 -20.99 -7.43 11.98
N LEU A 176 -19.73 -7.58 11.54
CA LEU A 176 -18.58 -6.92 12.16
C LEU A 176 -18.70 -5.40 12.13
N GLU A 177 -19.16 -4.81 11.02
CA GLU A 177 -19.38 -3.36 10.90
C GLU A 177 -20.35 -2.87 11.98
N SER A 178 -21.49 -3.55 12.12
CA SER A 178 -22.51 -3.21 13.12
C SER A 178 -21.98 -3.39 14.54
N LEU A 179 -21.17 -4.43 14.77
CA LEU A 179 -20.58 -4.75 16.08
C LEU A 179 -19.55 -3.70 16.50
N VAL A 180 -18.65 -3.31 15.59
CA VAL A 180 -17.64 -2.28 15.82
C VAL A 180 -18.29 -0.92 16.03
N LYS A 181 -19.33 -0.57 15.26
CA LYS A 181 -20.08 0.69 15.49
C LYS A 181 -20.75 0.72 16.86
N LYS A 182 -21.39 -0.39 17.27
CA LYS A 182 -22.12 -0.48 18.54
C LYS A 182 -21.18 -0.48 19.75
N ASN A 183 -20.05 -1.19 19.66
CA ASN A 183 -19.12 -1.40 20.76
C ASN A 183 -17.73 -0.80 20.45
N SER A 184 -17.69 0.38 19.83
CA SER A 184 -16.44 0.96 19.29
C SER A 184 -15.31 1.02 20.32
N HIS A 185 -15.63 1.40 21.56
CA HIS A 185 -14.70 1.47 22.70
C HIS A 185 -14.00 0.13 23.03
N CYS A 186 -14.55 -1.01 22.62
CA CYS A 186 -13.93 -2.32 22.81
C CYS A 186 -12.83 -2.63 21.77
N TYR A 187 -12.71 -1.84 20.71
CA TYR A 187 -11.79 -2.09 19.60
C TYR A 187 -10.63 -1.09 19.56
N THR A 188 -9.50 -1.46 18.96
CA THR A 188 -8.35 -0.57 18.83
C THR A 188 -8.62 0.60 17.86
N PRO A 189 -7.98 1.78 18.05
CA PRO A 189 -8.26 2.96 17.24
C PRO A 189 -8.04 2.78 15.73
N TRP A 190 -7.02 2.01 15.33
CA TRP A 190 -6.76 1.74 13.91
C TRP A 190 -7.81 0.79 13.34
N PHE A 191 -8.23 -0.23 14.09
CA PHE A 191 -9.23 -1.18 13.63
C PHE A 191 -10.59 -0.51 13.39
N ARG A 192 -11.00 0.40 14.29
CA ARG A 192 -12.20 1.24 14.09
C ARG A 192 -12.17 2.03 12.77
N LYS A 193 -10.99 2.44 12.30
CA LYS A 193 -10.82 3.26 11.08
C LYS A 193 -10.65 2.42 9.81
N ILE A 194 -9.89 1.33 9.88
CA ILE A 194 -9.65 0.45 8.73
C ILE A 194 -10.94 -0.27 8.33
N GLU A 195 -11.74 -0.70 9.30
CA GLU A 195 -13.03 -1.34 9.05
C GLU A 195 -13.96 -0.43 8.23
N MET A 196 -14.09 0.86 8.60
CA MET A 196 -14.87 1.84 7.83
C MET A 196 -14.39 2.01 6.38
N THR A 197 -13.14 1.64 6.07
CA THR A 197 -12.55 1.77 4.73
C THR A 197 -12.70 0.48 3.91
N LEU A 198 -12.70 -0.70 4.55
CA LEU A 198 -12.83 -2.01 3.90
C LEU A 198 -14.27 -2.52 3.81
N GLY A 199 -15.15 -2.13 4.74
CA GLY A 199 -16.53 -2.61 4.87
C GLY A 199 -17.60 -1.78 4.14
N GLY A 200 -17.21 -0.77 3.37
CA GLY A 200 -18.17 0.07 2.64
C GLY A 200 -19.03 -0.76 1.69
N SER A 201 -20.33 -0.85 1.96
CA SER A 201 -21.38 -1.54 1.20
C SER A 201 -21.64 -0.96 -0.20
N GLY A 202 -20.63 -0.40 -0.84
CA GLY A 202 -20.60 -0.01 -2.24
C GLY A 202 -19.45 -0.74 -2.90
N THR A 203 -19.60 -2.02 -3.20
CA THR A 203 -18.79 -2.67 -4.22
C THR A 203 -18.99 -1.87 -5.50
N PRO A 204 -17.98 -1.16 -6.04
CA PRO A 204 -18.12 -0.55 -7.35
C PRO A 204 -18.22 -1.74 -8.30
N THR A 205 -19.43 -1.95 -8.82
CA THR A 205 -19.63 -2.91 -9.89
C THR A 205 -18.75 -2.40 -11.02
N ARG A 206 -17.67 -3.10 -11.32
CA ARG A 206 -16.71 -2.73 -12.38
C ARG A 206 -17.39 -2.86 -13.74
N ARG A 207 -18.23 -1.89 -14.09
CA ARG A 207 -18.58 -1.62 -15.50
C ARG A 207 -17.41 -0.88 -16.09
N GLY A 208 -16.64 -1.57 -16.93
CA GLY A 208 -15.61 -0.94 -17.74
C GLY A 208 -16.26 0.10 -18.64
N ALA A 209 -16.22 1.37 -18.23
CA ALA A 209 -16.41 2.47 -19.14
C ALA A 209 -15.10 2.62 -19.92
N SER A 210 -15.07 2.00 -21.11
CA SER A 210 -14.09 2.34 -22.12
C SER A 210 -14.33 3.80 -22.52
N LEU A 211 -13.46 4.69 -22.06
CA LEU A 211 -13.34 6.05 -22.60
C LEU A 211 -12.07 6.11 -23.45
N ILE A 212 -12.02 5.25 -24.48
CA ILE A 212 -11.21 5.52 -25.67
C ILE A 212 -12.22 5.93 -26.75
N GLY A 213 -12.61 7.20 -26.69
CA GLY A 213 -13.34 7.89 -27.75
C GLY A 213 -12.43 8.92 -28.38
N SER A 214 -11.69 8.49 -29.39
CA SER A 214 -11.22 9.24 -30.56
C SER A 214 -10.94 10.73 -30.38
N SER A 215 -9.66 11.09 -30.29
CA SER A 215 -9.17 12.41 -30.66
C SER A 215 -9.34 12.59 -32.18
N SER A 216 -10.47 13.14 -32.61
CA SER A 216 -10.60 13.69 -33.97
C SER A 216 -10.06 15.11 -33.98
N SER A 217 -9.05 15.31 -34.82
CA SER A 217 -8.46 16.55 -35.31
C SER A 217 -9.39 17.77 -35.27
N VAL A 218 -8.93 18.84 -34.61
CA VAL A 218 -9.50 20.18 -34.76
C VAL A 218 -9.08 20.69 -36.14
N ASP A 219 -10.06 20.81 -37.03
CA ASP A 219 -9.93 21.52 -38.30
C ASP A 219 -9.88 23.02 -38.02
N ASP A 220 -8.95 23.70 -38.67
CA ASP A 220 -8.69 25.13 -38.55
C ASP A 220 -9.67 25.90 -39.44
N GLY A 221 -10.55 26.70 -38.83
CA GLY A 221 -11.61 27.38 -39.56
C GLY A 221 -12.42 28.37 -38.71
N THR A 222 -11.82 29.53 -38.44
CA THR A 222 -12.48 30.85 -38.29
C THR A 222 -13.87 30.92 -37.63
N ASN A 223 -13.93 31.23 -36.32
CA ASN A 223 -14.72 32.34 -35.77
C ASN A 223 -14.56 32.44 -34.25
N GLN A 224 -14.11 33.59 -33.76
CA GLN A 224 -14.05 33.89 -32.33
C GLN A 224 -15.38 34.44 -31.78
N ASN A 225 -15.64 34.10 -30.51
CA ASN A 225 -16.41 34.84 -29.50
C ASN A 225 -17.94 34.69 -29.41
N SER A 226 -18.43 33.50 -29.02
CA SER A 226 -19.70 33.37 -28.26
C SER A 226 -19.92 32.08 -27.43
N ASN A 227 -19.03 31.09 -27.43
CA ASN A 227 -19.36 29.72 -26.95
C ASN A 227 -18.90 29.34 -25.52
N GLU A 228 -18.13 30.17 -24.81
CA GLU A 228 -17.70 29.83 -23.44
C GLU A 228 -18.84 29.72 -22.38
N PRO A 229 -19.87 30.60 -22.35
CA PRO A 229 -20.92 30.48 -21.33
C PRO A 229 -21.78 29.23 -21.54
N ASP A 230 -21.92 28.75 -22.78
CA ASP A 230 -22.67 27.54 -23.09
C ASP A 230 -21.93 26.28 -22.63
N LEU A 231 -20.61 26.23 -22.78
CA LEU A 231 -19.79 25.09 -22.33
C LEU A 231 -19.76 24.95 -20.80
N LEU A 232 -19.66 26.07 -20.07
CA LEU A 232 -19.68 26.06 -18.60
C LEU A 232 -21.04 25.65 -18.05
N ASN A 233 -22.13 26.14 -18.65
CA ASN A 233 -23.49 25.74 -18.27
C ASN A 233 -23.76 24.26 -18.59
N GLU A 234 -23.26 23.77 -19.74
CA GLU A 234 -23.35 22.37 -20.10
C GLU A 234 -22.58 21.48 -19.11
N LEU A 235 -21.33 21.85 -18.78
CA LEU A 235 -20.54 21.14 -17.78
C LEU A 235 -21.25 21.12 -16.42
N TYR A 236 -21.75 22.27 -15.98
CA TYR A 236 -22.43 22.41 -14.70
C TYR A 236 -23.68 21.53 -14.61
N THR A 237 -24.47 21.47 -15.69
CA THR A 237 -25.63 20.58 -15.80
C THR A 237 -25.20 19.10 -15.76
N ARG A 238 -24.12 18.73 -16.45
CA ARG A 238 -23.61 17.35 -16.46
C ARG A 238 -23.11 16.88 -15.09
N LEU A 239 -22.61 17.79 -14.24
CA LEU A 239 -22.17 17.45 -12.88
C LEU A 239 -23.31 16.90 -12.00
N GLU A 240 -24.57 17.13 -12.33
CA GLU A 240 -25.72 16.55 -11.61
C GLU A 240 -25.83 15.04 -11.80
N HIS A 241 -25.23 14.50 -12.87
CA HIS A 241 -25.36 13.09 -13.24
C HIS A 241 -24.04 12.34 -13.26
N ILE A 242 -22.91 13.03 -13.32
CA ILE A 242 -21.59 12.40 -13.22
C ILE A 242 -21.37 11.93 -11.79
N GLN A 243 -20.97 10.67 -11.63
CA GLN A 243 -20.47 10.13 -10.38
C GLN A 243 -18.96 9.90 -10.53
N PRO A 244 -18.13 10.76 -9.92
CA PRO A 244 -16.68 10.56 -9.93
C PRO A 244 -16.32 9.24 -9.23
N THR A 245 -15.15 8.73 -9.56
CA THR A 245 -14.51 7.62 -8.82
C THR A 245 -14.30 7.99 -7.35
N ILE A 246 -13.94 9.24 -7.07
CA ILE A 246 -13.83 9.78 -5.72
C ILE A 246 -15.24 10.05 -5.16
N PRO A 247 -15.67 9.40 -4.06
CA PRO A 247 -17.01 9.59 -3.53
C PRO A 247 -17.29 11.03 -3.08
N ASP A 248 -18.50 11.53 -3.36
CA ASP A 248 -18.95 12.89 -3.03
C ASP A 248 -18.65 13.26 -1.56
N ARG A 249 -18.86 12.31 -0.63
CA ARG A 249 -18.61 12.53 0.81
C ARG A 249 -17.15 12.89 1.12
N VAL A 250 -16.19 12.33 0.40
CA VAL A 250 -14.76 12.62 0.60
C VAL A 250 -14.46 14.04 0.15
N SER A 251 -14.95 14.42 -1.04
CA SER A 251 -14.79 15.77 -1.57
C SER A 251 -15.46 16.82 -0.68
N THR A 252 -16.65 16.53 -0.15
CA THR A 252 -17.36 17.41 0.80
C THR A 252 -16.54 17.63 2.07
N LEU A 253 -16.00 16.57 2.69
CA LEU A 253 -15.19 16.71 3.90
C LEU A 253 -13.92 17.54 3.67
N LEU A 254 -13.28 17.38 2.51
CA LEU A 254 -12.11 18.18 2.14
C LEU A 254 -12.47 19.66 1.95
N LEU A 255 -13.57 19.93 1.25
CA LEU A 255 -14.10 21.29 1.07
C LEU A 255 -14.43 21.96 2.41
N GLU A 256 -15.13 21.25 3.30
CA GLU A 256 -15.45 21.73 4.66
C GLU A 256 -14.18 21.98 5.48
N SER A 257 -13.17 21.12 5.39
CA SER A 257 -11.88 21.31 6.06
C SER A 257 -11.13 22.55 5.57
N ALA A 258 -11.35 22.96 4.31
CA ALA A 258 -10.83 24.18 3.73
C ALA A 258 -11.70 25.42 4.05
N GLY A 259 -12.77 25.26 4.83
CA GLY A 259 -13.67 26.34 5.24
C GLY A 259 -14.85 26.57 4.29
N VAL A 260 -15.05 25.73 3.26
CA VAL A 260 -16.21 25.80 2.37
C VAL A 260 -17.40 25.16 3.06
N ARG A 261 -18.38 25.98 3.46
CA ARG A 261 -19.60 25.49 4.13
C ARG A 261 -20.57 24.92 3.10
N LEU A 262 -20.73 23.61 3.10
CA LEU A 262 -21.79 22.92 2.39
C LEU A 262 -22.86 22.58 3.44
N GLU A 263 -24.01 23.26 3.39
CA GLU A 263 -25.12 23.02 4.32
C GLU A 263 -25.52 21.53 4.31
N ALA A 264 -25.68 20.92 5.48
CA ALA A 264 -25.97 19.50 5.62
C ALA A 264 -27.36 19.18 5.04
N GLY A 265 -27.40 18.67 3.80
CA GLY A 265 -28.63 18.31 3.08
C GLY A 265 -29.05 19.28 1.98
N GLU A 266 -28.45 20.48 1.91
CA GLU A 266 -28.75 21.52 0.89
C GLU A 266 -27.53 21.98 0.08
N GLY A 267 -26.32 21.53 0.45
CA GLY A 267 -25.09 21.84 -0.28
C GLY A 267 -25.09 21.27 -1.71
N ASP A 268 -24.62 22.08 -2.67
CA ASP A 268 -24.58 21.70 -4.07
C ASP A 268 -23.59 20.54 -4.33
N VAL A 269 -24.12 19.34 -4.56
CA VAL A 269 -23.34 18.13 -4.88
C VAL A 269 -22.45 18.31 -6.11
N ARG A 270 -22.80 19.22 -7.03
CA ARG A 270 -21.99 19.51 -8.22
C ARG A 270 -20.62 20.03 -7.85
N LEU A 271 -20.48 20.77 -6.74
CA LEU A 271 -19.18 21.28 -6.29
C LEU A 271 -18.28 20.14 -5.81
N ALA A 272 -18.82 19.22 -5.01
CA ALA A 272 -18.09 18.04 -4.55
C ALA A 272 -17.63 17.17 -5.73
N ARG A 273 -18.49 17.02 -6.75
CA ARG A 273 -18.18 16.25 -7.96
C ARG A 273 -17.18 16.94 -8.86
N LEU A 274 -17.26 18.26 -9.00
CA LEU A 274 -16.27 19.04 -9.73
C LEU A 274 -14.88 18.86 -9.14
N VAL A 275 -14.76 18.94 -7.82
CA VAL A 275 -13.50 18.70 -7.10
C VAL A 275 -13.03 17.26 -7.29
N GLY A 276 -13.93 16.28 -7.19
CA GLY A 276 -13.62 14.87 -7.45
C GLY A 276 -13.06 14.64 -8.86
N LEU A 277 -13.74 15.17 -9.89
CA LEU A 277 -13.30 15.08 -11.29
C LEU A 277 -11.99 15.81 -11.54
N ALA A 278 -11.79 16.99 -10.94
CA ALA A 278 -10.55 17.74 -11.04
C ALA A 278 -9.39 16.94 -10.43
N ALA A 279 -9.60 16.30 -9.28
CA ALA A 279 -8.60 15.44 -8.65
C ALA A 279 -8.32 14.19 -9.49
N GLU A 280 -9.33 13.54 -10.06
CA GLU A 280 -9.17 12.40 -10.97
C GLU A 280 -8.40 12.78 -12.24
N LYS A 281 -8.75 13.92 -12.85
CA LYS A 281 -7.99 14.45 -13.98
C LYS A 281 -6.54 14.72 -13.60
N PHE A 282 -6.33 15.36 -12.45
CA PHE A 282 -4.98 15.65 -11.96
C PHE A 282 -4.15 14.37 -11.78
N LEU A 283 -4.72 13.33 -11.17
CA LEU A 283 -4.09 12.01 -11.04
C LEU A 283 -3.81 11.36 -12.41
N SER A 284 -4.76 11.42 -13.33
CA SER A 284 -4.61 10.90 -14.69
C SER A 284 -3.46 11.60 -15.43
N ASP A 285 -3.33 12.91 -15.26
CA ASP A 285 -2.25 13.68 -15.90
C ASP A 285 -0.89 13.32 -15.24
N ILE A 286 -0.82 13.15 -13.92
CA ILE A 286 0.42 12.66 -13.24
C ILE A 286 0.81 11.28 -13.78
N LEU A 287 -0.14 10.36 -13.93
CA LEU A 287 0.14 9.01 -14.44
C LEU A 287 0.61 9.04 -15.90
N SER A 288 0.06 9.95 -16.70
CA SER A 288 0.48 10.17 -18.08
C SER A 288 1.92 10.69 -18.14
N ASP A 289 2.26 11.69 -17.32
CA ASP A 289 3.63 12.22 -17.20
C ASP A 289 4.59 11.16 -16.68
N THR A 290 4.18 10.37 -15.69
CA THR A 290 4.95 9.23 -15.15
C THR A 290 5.25 8.21 -16.26
N MET A 291 4.27 7.92 -17.12
CA MET A 291 4.47 7.03 -18.26
C MET A 291 5.44 7.63 -19.30
N VAL A 292 5.43 8.95 -19.51
CA VAL A 292 6.42 9.63 -20.36
C VAL A 292 7.82 9.50 -19.78
N HIS A 293 8.00 9.75 -18.48
CA HIS A 293 9.27 9.54 -17.78
C HIS A 293 9.77 8.10 -17.88
N TRP A 294 8.89 7.12 -17.66
CA TRP A 294 9.21 5.70 -17.84
C TRP A 294 9.66 5.39 -19.28
N LYS A 295 8.97 5.96 -20.29
CA LYS A 295 9.35 5.79 -21.70
C LYS A 295 10.72 6.39 -21.97
N LEU A 296 11.02 7.59 -21.48
CA LEU A 296 12.32 8.23 -21.65
C LEU A 296 13.45 7.41 -21.01
N SER A 297 13.24 6.94 -19.79
CA SER A 297 14.22 6.13 -19.05
C SER A 297 14.49 4.78 -19.72
N ASN A 298 13.46 4.17 -20.32
CA ASN A 298 13.57 2.83 -20.93
C ASN A 298 13.73 2.84 -22.46
N ALA A 299 13.69 4.01 -23.12
CA ALA A 299 13.87 4.15 -24.57
C ALA A 299 15.34 4.12 -25.03
N GLN A 300 16.32 4.03 -24.13
CA GLN A 300 17.75 4.01 -24.51
C GLN A 300 18.26 2.68 -25.11
N ASN A 301 17.39 1.74 -25.45
CA ASN A 301 17.76 0.52 -26.19
C ASN A 301 17.41 0.55 -27.69
N THR A 302 17.07 1.71 -28.27
CA THR A 302 16.94 1.86 -29.73
C THR A 302 18.16 2.57 -30.30
N GLY A 303 19.08 1.79 -30.88
CA GLY A 303 20.37 2.20 -31.44
C GLY A 303 20.29 3.21 -32.59
N LEU A 304 20.17 4.48 -32.25
CA LEU A 304 20.29 5.60 -33.17
C LEU A 304 21.25 6.63 -32.57
N LEU A 305 22.54 6.31 -32.61
CA LEU A 305 23.69 7.22 -32.67
C LEU A 305 24.96 6.35 -32.83
N SER A 306 25.07 5.67 -33.96
CA SER A 306 26.34 5.10 -34.42
C SER A 306 26.72 5.77 -35.74
N LYS A 307 27.94 6.32 -35.76
CA LYS A 307 28.70 6.93 -36.88
C LYS A 307 28.54 8.44 -37.07
N ALA A 308 29.49 9.16 -36.50
CA ALA A 308 30.33 10.06 -37.27
C ALA A 308 31.78 9.86 -36.80
N GLY A 309 32.65 9.42 -37.69
CA GLY A 309 34.07 9.23 -37.43
C GLY A 309 34.90 10.23 -38.21
N THR A 310 35.99 10.70 -37.59
CA THR A 310 37.16 11.27 -38.27
C THR A 310 38.40 11.09 -37.35
N PRO A 311 39.63 10.93 -37.88
CA PRO A 311 40.69 10.16 -37.21
C PRO A 311 41.89 10.98 -36.65
N ALA A 312 42.65 10.29 -35.77
CA ALA A 312 44.08 10.44 -35.39
C ALA A 312 44.50 11.61 -34.44
N PRO A 313 45.64 11.54 -33.71
CA PRO A 313 46.75 10.56 -33.79
C PRO A 313 47.21 9.89 -32.46
N LYS A 314 48.20 9.01 -32.63
CA LYS A 314 48.86 8.10 -31.69
C LYS A 314 49.76 8.81 -30.66
N ASP A 315 49.90 8.20 -29.48
CA ASP A 315 51.16 7.96 -28.73
C ASP A 315 50.89 6.90 -27.65
N GLY A 316 51.53 5.72 -27.69
CA GLY A 316 52.59 5.29 -26.75
C GLY A 316 52.01 4.83 -25.40
N VAL A 317 52.14 3.59 -24.91
CA VAL A 317 53.35 2.80 -24.65
C VAL A 317 52.98 1.31 -24.46
N ASN A 318 53.90 0.44 -24.89
CA ASN A 318 53.93 -1.03 -24.83
C ASN A 318 53.88 -1.65 -23.43
N ALA A 319 53.28 -2.86 -23.31
CA ALA A 319 53.86 -3.99 -22.57
C ALA A 319 53.29 -5.35 -23.05
N LEU A 320 54.13 -6.38 -22.94
CA LEU A 320 54.17 -7.66 -23.67
C LEU A 320 53.11 -8.75 -23.31
N ALA A 321 52.70 -9.46 -24.37
CA ALA A 321 52.24 -10.86 -24.65
C ALA A 321 52.50 -12.04 -23.63
N PRO A 322 52.08 -13.33 -23.84
CA PRO A 322 51.49 -13.99 -25.05
C PRO A 322 50.34 -15.04 -24.72
N PRO A 323 50.02 -16.11 -25.52
CA PRO A 323 48.75 -16.20 -26.28
C PRO A 323 47.91 -17.50 -26.09
N GLU A 324 46.72 -17.47 -26.73
CA GLU A 324 45.92 -18.54 -27.37
C GLU A 324 45.74 -19.93 -26.73
N ASP A 325 44.47 -20.31 -26.57
CA ASP A 325 44.02 -21.65 -27.00
C ASP A 325 42.55 -21.69 -27.45
N THR A 326 42.19 -22.74 -28.16
CA THR A 326 41.45 -22.72 -29.42
C THR A 326 39.98 -23.23 -29.33
N LYS A 327 39.13 -22.85 -30.33
CA LYS A 327 37.95 -23.56 -30.92
C LYS A 327 36.54 -23.42 -30.26
N PRO A 328 35.43 -23.74 -30.99
CA PRO A 328 34.87 -23.01 -32.13
C PRO A 328 33.34 -22.73 -32.00
N GLN A 329 32.81 -21.92 -32.92
CA GLN A 329 31.41 -21.54 -33.09
C GLN A 329 30.42 -22.72 -33.12
N VAL A 330 29.29 -22.56 -32.41
CA VAL A 330 28.03 -23.26 -32.70
C VAL A 330 26.95 -22.20 -32.98
N GLN A 331 26.38 -22.29 -34.17
CA GLN A 331 25.26 -21.50 -34.67
C GLN A 331 24.01 -21.73 -33.81
N SER A 332 23.43 -20.66 -33.26
CA SER A 332 22.07 -20.70 -32.71
C SER A 332 21.08 -20.20 -33.76
N LYS A 333 20.21 -21.14 -34.15
CA LYS A 333 19.03 -20.93 -35.00
C LYS A 333 18.12 -19.90 -34.36
N ALA A 334 17.62 -18.97 -35.19
CA ALA A 334 16.52 -18.09 -34.85
C ALA A 334 15.27 -18.90 -34.52
N SER A 335 14.77 -18.75 -33.28
CA SER A 335 13.41 -19.15 -32.92
C SER A 335 12.53 -17.90 -32.84
N THR A 336 11.50 -17.90 -33.68
CA THR A 336 10.37 -16.99 -33.67
C THR A 336 9.63 -17.10 -32.34
N SER A 337 9.72 -16.06 -31.50
CA SER A 337 8.88 -15.93 -30.30
C SER A 337 7.77 -14.91 -30.54
N GLY A 338 6.54 -15.36 -30.29
CA GLY A 338 5.35 -14.52 -30.30
C GLY A 338 5.49 -13.36 -29.30
N LYS A 339 4.97 -12.19 -29.69
CA LYS A 339 4.95 -11.00 -28.83
C LYS A 339 4.10 -11.27 -27.60
N ALA A 340 4.74 -11.61 -26.48
CA ALA A 340 4.12 -11.46 -25.17
C ALA A 340 3.84 -9.97 -24.94
N GLU A 341 2.62 -9.62 -24.54
CA GLU A 341 2.31 -8.26 -24.07
C GLU A 341 3.28 -7.90 -22.94
N LYS A 342 4.16 -6.94 -23.20
CA LYS A 342 5.16 -6.51 -22.23
C LYS A 342 4.44 -5.71 -21.15
N ARG A 343 4.19 -6.33 -20.00
CA ARG A 343 3.61 -5.67 -18.82
C ARG A 343 4.50 -4.47 -18.46
N ILE A 344 3.95 -3.27 -18.58
CA ILE A 344 4.63 -2.03 -18.19
C ILE A 344 4.48 -1.88 -16.68
N THR A 345 5.60 -1.76 -15.98
CA THR A 345 5.64 -1.46 -14.54
C THR A 345 6.26 -0.08 -14.36
N LEU A 346 5.45 0.89 -13.92
CA LEU A 346 5.92 2.23 -13.57
C LEU A 346 6.69 2.16 -12.24
N THR A 347 7.82 2.85 -12.16
CA THR A 347 8.66 2.88 -10.96
C THR A 347 8.35 4.09 -10.08
N VAL A 348 8.86 4.09 -8.85
CA VAL A 348 8.71 5.24 -7.94
C VAL A 348 9.53 6.41 -8.47
N GLU A 349 10.65 6.14 -9.12
CA GLU A 349 11.54 7.13 -9.73
C GLU A 349 10.83 7.91 -10.84
N ASP A 350 10.07 7.21 -11.70
CA ASP A 350 9.27 7.83 -12.77
C ASP A 350 8.20 8.77 -12.17
N LEU A 351 7.53 8.32 -11.11
CA LEU A 351 6.49 9.09 -10.43
C LEU A 351 7.09 10.32 -9.74
N LEU A 352 8.23 10.17 -9.07
CA LEU A 352 8.93 11.28 -8.43
C LEU A 352 9.40 12.31 -9.45
N ALA A 353 9.81 11.90 -10.65
CA ALA A 353 10.15 12.82 -11.73
C ALA A 353 8.93 13.63 -12.19
N ALA A 354 7.81 12.96 -12.48
CA ALA A 354 6.56 13.61 -12.87
C ALA A 354 6.05 14.61 -11.80
N LEU A 355 6.15 14.25 -10.52
CA LEU A 355 5.75 15.12 -9.43
C LEU A 355 6.67 16.34 -9.29
N ARG A 356 7.99 16.17 -9.47
CA ARG A 356 8.96 17.27 -9.44
C ARG A 356 8.72 18.29 -10.55
N ASP A 357 8.35 17.85 -11.76
CA ASP A 357 8.05 18.75 -12.87
C ASP A 357 6.84 19.65 -12.57
N ARG A 358 5.94 19.19 -11.70
CA ARG A 358 4.78 19.95 -11.20
C ARG A 358 5.07 20.74 -9.92
N GLY A 359 6.34 20.83 -9.50
CA GLY A 359 6.74 21.50 -8.26
C GLY A 359 6.33 20.77 -6.98
N ILE A 360 5.90 19.50 -7.07
CA ILE A 360 5.49 18.69 -5.93
C ILE A 360 6.70 17.89 -5.45
N HIS A 361 7.27 18.33 -4.33
CA HIS A 361 8.39 17.65 -3.69
C HIS A 361 7.87 16.59 -2.71
N VAL A 362 7.83 15.34 -3.16
CA VAL A 362 7.51 14.21 -2.28
C VAL A 362 8.80 13.65 -1.68
N ALA A 363 8.98 13.87 -0.39
CA ALA A 363 9.99 13.18 0.41
C ALA A 363 9.31 12.05 1.20
N ARG A 364 9.94 10.87 1.25
CA ARG A 364 9.53 9.87 2.23
C ARG A 364 9.84 10.45 3.62
N PRO A 365 8.85 10.55 4.53
CA PRO A 365 9.16 10.97 5.89
C PRO A 365 10.16 9.97 6.49
N PRO A 366 11.15 10.44 7.26
CA PRO A 366 12.02 9.52 7.97
C PRO A 366 11.17 8.71 8.96
N TYR A 367 11.32 7.39 8.94
CA TYR A 367 10.67 6.51 9.89
C TYR A 367 11.66 5.46 10.38
N TYR A 368 11.46 4.99 11.60
CA TYR A 368 12.29 3.97 12.23
C TYR A 368 11.81 2.56 11.84
N VAL A 369 12.76 1.62 11.75
CA VAL A 369 12.52 0.18 11.63
C VAL A 369 13.08 -0.50 12.87
#